data_AF-A0A414KAS1-F1
#
_entry.id   AF-A0A414KAS1-F1
#
_cell.length_a   1.000
_cell.length_b   1.000
_cell.length_c   1.000
_cell.angle_alpha   90.00
_cell.angle_beta   90.00
_cell.angle_gamma   90.00
#
_symmetry.space_group_name_H-M   'P 1'
#
loop_
_entity.id
_entity.type
_entity.pdbx_description
1 polymer ?
#
loop_
_entity_poly.entity_id
_entity_poly.type
_entity_poly.pdbx_seq_one_letter_code
_entity_poly.pdbx_strand_id
1 'polypeptide(L)'
;MEIRITESRRQSKTKYRKQLSDILLETALIGLTAGAGLWLVLELLTESGQMMPLLGSVLLTALICSVTERMEKCGIYIRGGVAAATAGGLFLLYRQILDGFALYWNTVADTFGSRAGIYFTRFDTADIMAEDTARLVFLIYLGMAAAVIGFLILRFRIYVLVFLEIFVLPFMMVLTGKEPESGVGVAFYMGVFLEINYLLARSGRKRYSEQSSRAFWFGGILTGLVLMAAGVFLGQIMPAADYASSELVAEAKQEALNAVNDLRYRKGKINSLPDGQLKKCGAWTASDETALKVTIEDPESLYLRGFTGSVYDGSSWKSIDTEDAYKQKNLFYWLHQDGFYGETQLNQARSLVEDDTLSDKISGISIENVKADSEYLYTPYEMAELPSGYEGETSLTDSMLEAKGFFGQKNYSFQTNKNLVKDFTVLGARIYQALAQGDDTAYREDESYYNTFVYSQDTELPASLETLFRKELGDGGNREQGHTDYYTAISRIRAYLEKNMTYSTATDVYTKKGDFTENFISRSKIGTVFTMQQRQH
;
A
#
# COMPACT_ATOMS: atom_id res chain seq x y z
N MET A 1 -41.74 -58.60 -21.52
CA MET A 1 -41.63 -58.02 -20.17
C MET A 1 -40.17 -57.73 -19.80
N GLU A 2 -39.22 -58.62 -20.11
CA GLU A 2 -37.78 -58.43 -19.83
C GLU A 2 -37.13 -57.21 -20.51
N ILE A 3 -37.53 -56.85 -21.75
CA ILE A 3 -36.96 -55.70 -22.49
C ILE A 3 -37.27 -54.35 -21.81
N ARG A 4 -38.48 -54.20 -21.23
CA ARG A 4 -38.85 -52.98 -20.46
C ARG A 4 -38.10 -52.89 -19.12
N ILE A 5 -37.76 -54.02 -18.51
CA ILE A 5 -37.00 -54.07 -17.25
C ILE A 5 -35.53 -53.73 -17.50
N THR A 6 -34.95 -54.18 -18.62
CA THR A 6 -33.59 -53.79 -19.03
C THR A 6 -33.51 -52.33 -19.47
N GLU A 7 -34.49 -51.79 -20.21
CA GLU A 7 -34.53 -50.36 -20.56
C GLU A 7 -34.72 -49.45 -19.35
N SER A 8 -35.62 -49.76 -18.42
CA SER A 8 -35.80 -48.97 -17.19
C SER A 8 -34.59 -49.04 -16.28
N ARG A 9 -33.93 -50.20 -16.13
CA ARG A 9 -32.66 -50.32 -15.43
C ARG A 9 -31.54 -49.51 -16.11
N ARG A 10 -31.48 -49.52 -17.45
CA ARG A 10 -30.51 -48.74 -18.22
C ARG A 10 -30.74 -47.24 -18.07
N GLN A 11 -31.99 -46.77 -18.15
CA GLN A 11 -32.37 -45.37 -17.91
C GLN A 11 -32.07 -44.91 -16.47
N SER A 12 -32.34 -45.75 -15.45
CA SER A 12 -31.99 -45.40 -14.06
C SER A 12 -30.47 -45.31 -13.83
N LYS A 13 -29.69 -46.22 -14.43
CA LYS A 13 -28.22 -46.18 -14.39
C LYS A 13 -27.67 -44.92 -15.08
N THR A 14 -28.24 -44.50 -16.21
CA THR A 14 -27.83 -43.28 -16.92
C THR A 14 -28.16 -42.02 -16.11
N LYS A 15 -29.33 -41.98 -15.45
CA LYS A 15 -29.72 -40.87 -14.56
C LYS A 15 -28.79 -40.75 -13.36
N TYR A 16 -28.45 -41.87 -12.72
CA TYR A 16 -27.53 -41.89 -11.58
C TYR A 16 -26.10 -41.48 -11.95
N ARG A 17 -25.58 -41.97 -13.09
CA ARG A 17 -24.25 -41.54 -13.60
C ARG A 17 -24.18 -40.05 -13.88
N LYS A 18 -25.23 -39.48 -14.49
CA LYS A 18 -25.30 -38.04 -14.75
C LYS A 18 -25.37 -37.23 -13.46
N GLN A 19 -26.12 -37.69 -12.46
CA GLN A 19 -26.17 -37.06 -11.14
C GLN A 19 -24.81 -37.08 -10.43
N LEU A 20 -24.07 -38.20 -10.49
CA LEU A 20 -22.75 -38.30 -9.87
C LEU A 20 -21.73 -37.38 -10.56
N SER A 21 -21.73 -37.35 -11.89
CA SER A 21 -20.84 -36.48 -12.67
C SER A 21 -21.05 -35.01 -12.36
N ASP A 22 -22.30 -34.56 -12.27
CA ASP A 22 -22.63 -33.17 -11.98
C ASP A 22 -22.25 -32.80 -10.51
N ILE A 23 -22.32 -33.73 -9.54
CA ILE A 23 -21.87 -33.50 -8.14
C ILE A 23 -20.36 -33.26 -8.10
N LEU A 24 -19.61 -34.14 -8.75
CA LEU A 24 -18.16 -34.05 -8.79
C LEU A 24 -17.70 -32.78 -9.51
N LEU A 25 -18.40 -32.39 -10.57
CA LEU A 25 -18.12 -31.13 -11.28
C LEU A 25 -18.38 -29.91 -10.38
N GLU A 26 -19.54 -29.81 -9.71
CA GLU A 26 -19.85 -28.70 -8.80
C GLU A 26 -18.82 -28.62 -7.65
N THR A 27 -18.44 -29.77 -7.09
CA THR A 27 -17.43 -29.85 -6.03
C THR A 27 -16.05 -29.39 -6.53
N ALA A 28 -15.66 -29.83 -7.72
CA ALA A 28 -14.37 -29.44 -8.32
C ALA A 28 -14.34 -27.95 -8.67
N LEU A 29 -15.44 -27.39 -9.19
CA LEU A 29 -15.53 -25.95 -9.48
C LEU A 29 -15.35 -25.13 -8.21
N ILE A 30 -16.09 -25.44 -7.13
CA ILE A 30 -15.95 -24.74 -5.83
C ILE A 30 -14.53 -24.89 -5.27
N GLY A 31 -13.92 -26.06 -5.41
CA GLY A 31 -12.53 -26.27 -5.00
C GLY A 31 -11.53 -25.41 -5.78
N LEU A 32 -11.72 -25.28 -7.10
CA LEU A 32 -10.85 -24.48 -7.96
C LEU A 32 -11.09 -22.97 -7.81
N THR A 33 -12.30 -22.51 -7.56
CA THR A 33 -12.59 -21.07 -7.40
C THR A 33 -12.45 -20.64 -5.96
N ALA A 34 -13.40 -21.01 -5.10
CA ALA A 34 -13.40 -20.61 -3.69
C ALA A 34 -12.21 -21.18 -2.91
N GLY A 35 -11.84 -22.44 -3.13
CA GLY A 35 -10.71 -23.06 -2.43
C GLY A 35 -9.36 -22.50 -2.87
N ALA A 36 -9.05 -22.61 -4.16
CA ALA A 36 -7.77 -22.16 -4.72
C ALA A 36 -7.62 -20.62 -4.66
N GLY A 37 -8.69 -19.88 -4.88
CA GLY A 37 -8.69 -18.42 -4.79
C GLY A 37 -8.41 -17.94 -3.37
N LEU A 38 -9.09 -18.52 -2.37
CA LEU A 38 -8.84 -18.18 -0.97
C LEU A 38 -7.43 -18.60 -0.51
N TRP A 39 -6.93 -19.75 -0.98
CA TRP A 39 -5.53 -20.13 -0.77
C TRP A 39 -4.59 -19.03 -1.27
N LEU A 40 -4.73 -18.58 -2.51
CA LEU A 40 -3.83 -17.59 -3.11
C LEU A 40 -3.86 -16.26 -2.35
N VAL A 41 -5.05 -15.82 -1.92
CA VAL A 41 -5.19 -14.60 -1.10
C VAL A 41 -4.49 -14.77 0.24
N LEU A 42 -4.67 -15.91 0.91
CA LEU A 42 -4.02 -16.18 2.19
C LEU A 42 -2.52 -16.35 2.04
N GLU A 43 -2.03 -16.96 0.96
CA GLU A 43 -0.60 -17.09 0.67
C GLU A 43 0.06 -15.73 0.44
N LEU A 44 -0.63 -14.82 -0.25
CA LEU A 44 -0.13 -13.47 -0.47
C LEU A 44 -0.08 -12.67 0.84
N LEU A 45 -1.08 -12.84 1.68
CA LEU A 45 -1.27 -12.07 2.92
C LEU A 45 -0.62 -12.70 4.15
N THR A 46 -0.32 -14.00 4.11
CA THR A 46 0.25 -14.75 5.21
C THR A 46 1.30 -15.71 4.68
N GLU A 47 2.48 -15.74 5.29
CA GLU A 47 3.58 -16.66 4.95
C GLU A 47 3.30 -18.12 5.42
N SER A 48 2.03 -18.51 5.52
CA SER A 48 1.64 -19.77 6.15
C SER A 48 1.67 -20.95 5.17
N GLY A 49 2.63 -21.87 5.39
CA GLY A 49 2.87 -23.04 4.55
C GLY A 49 1.88 -24.21 4.67
N GLN A 50 0.86 -24.14 5.54
CA GLN A 50 -0.11 -25.24 5.73
C GLN A 50 -1.54 -24.87 5.33
N MET A 51 -1.77 -24.66 4.03
CA MET A 51 -3.10 -24.40 3.45
C MET A 51 -3.92 -25.67 3.15
N MET A 52 -3.35 -26.86 3.34
CA MET A 52 -4.03 -28.14 3.04
C MET A 52 -5.33 -28.38 3.84
N PRO A 53 -5.44 -28.04 5.15
CA PRO A 53 -6.70 -28.15 5.88
C PRO A 53 -7.83 -27.29 5.31
N LEU A 54 -7.49 -26.13 4.74
CA LEU A 54 -8.43 -25.25 4.05
C LEU A 54 -9.02 -25.95 2.84
N LEU A 55 -8.20 -26.44 1.89
CA LEU A 55 -8.73 -27.13 0.70
C LEU A 55 -9.50 -28.40 1.06
N GLY A 56 -8.99 -29.18 2.03
CA GLY A 56 -9.65 -30.40 2.47
C GLY A 56 -11.06 -30.12 3.00
N SER A 57 -11.22 -29.08 3.82
CA SER A 57 -12.52 -28.67 4.35
C SER A 57 -13.44 -28.08 3.28
N VAL A 58 -12.91 -27.32 2.31
CA VAL A 58 -13.67 -26.80 1.17
C VAL A 58 -14.28 -27.94 0.35
N LEU A 59 -13.43 -28.89 -0.09
CA LEU A 59 -13.86 -30.00 -0.94
C LEU A 59 -14.86 -30.91 -0.23
N LEU A 60 -14.62 -31.24 1.05
CA LEU A 60 -15.52 -32.08 1.82
C LEU A 60 -16.89 -31.41 2.00
N THR A 61 -16.91 -30.12 2.33
CA THR A 61 -18.16 -29.37 2.56
C THR A 61 -18.93 -29.16 1.26
N ALA A 62 -18.24 -28.82 0.17
CA ALA A 62 -18.84 -28.69 -1.15
C ALA A 62 -19.46 -30.01 -1.63
N LEU A 63 -18.79 -31.14 -1.39
CA LEU A 63 -19.32 -32.47 -1.69
C LEU A 63 -20.58 -32.76 -0.89
N ILE A 64 -20.58 -32.51 0.43
CA ILE A 64 -21.75 -32.71 1.30
C ILE A 64 -22.92 -31.86 0.81
N CYS A 65 -22.70 -30.58 0.50
CA CYS A 65 -23.75 -29.69 -0.01
C CYS A 65 -24.34 -30.20 -1.33
N SER A 66 -23.48 -30.57 -2.27
CA SER A 66 -23.88 -31.03 -3.61
C SER A 66 -24.61 -32.39 -3.59
N VAL A 67 -24.17 -33.31 -2.73
CA VAL A 67 -24.83 -34.61 -2.54
C VAL A 67 -26.19 -34.44 -1.89
N THR A 68 -26.25 -33.70 -0.78
CA THR A 68 -27.48 -33.56 0.01
C THR A 68 -28.56 -32.77 -0.71
N GLU A 69 -28.21 -31.86 -1.62
CA GLU A 69 -29.19 -31.18 -2.46
C GLU A 69 -30.00 -32.14 -3.34
N ARG A 70 -29.37 -33.22 -3.80
CA ARG A 70 -29.96 -34.19 -4.74
C ARG A 70 -30.72 -35.31 -4.04
N MET A 71 -30.62 -35.38 -2.71
CA MET A 71 -31.35 -36.31 -1.87
C MET A 71 -32.63 -35.64 -1.36
N GLU A 72 -33.77 -35.89 -2.00
CA GLU A 72 -35.07 -35.23 -1.75
C GLU A 72 -35.40 -34.93 -0.27
N LYS A 73 -36.12 -35.81 0.44
CA LYS A 73 -36.51 -35.57 1.85
C LYS A 73 -35.37 -35.89 2.82
N CYS A 74 -34.56 -36.91 2.53
CA CYS A 74 -33.45 -37.32 3.40
C CYS A 74 -32.32 -36.28 3.46
N GLY A 75 -32.07 -35.53 2.38
CA GLY A 75 -31.00 -34.54 2.32
C GLY A 75 -31.25 -33.32 3.21
N ILE A 76 -32.51 -32.98 3.51
CA ILE A 76 -32.84 -31.92 4.46
C ILE A 76 -32.40 -32.32 5.88
N TYR A 77 -32.68 -33.56 6.31
CA TYR A 77 -32.26 -34.04 7.63
C TYR A 77 -30.74 -34.15 7.75
N ILE A 78 -30.05 -34.59 6.70
CA ILE A 78 -28.58 -34.66 6.69
C ILE A 78 -27.98 -33.25 6.79
N ARG A 79 -28.49 -32.27 6.02
CA ARG A 79 -28.03 -30.88 6.13
C ARG A 79 -28.31 -30.29 7.50
N GLY A 80 -29.48 -30.55 8.08
CA GLY A 80 -29.81 -30.12 9.44
C GLY A 80 -28.87 -30.73 10.49
N GLY A 81 -28.57 -32.03 10.37
CA GLY A 81 -27.63 -32.72 11.25
C GLY A 81 -26.19 -32.21 11.12
N VAL A 82 -25.70 -32.01 9.89
CA VAL A 82 -24.39 -31.42 9.62
C VAL A 82 -24.33 -29.99 10.15
N ALA A 83 -25.34 -29.16 9.89
CA ALA A 83 -25.39 -27.79 10.41
C ALA A 83 -25.39 -27.75 11.94
N ALA A 84 -26.13 -28.64 12.60
CA ALA A 84 -26.14 -28.76 14.05
C ALA A 84 -24.76 -29.22 14.59
N ALA A 85 -24.11 -30.18 13.92
CA ALA A 85 -22.77 -30.65 14.29
C ALA A 85 -21.72 -29.56 14.10
N THR A 86 -21.75 -28.81 12.99
CA THR A 86 -20.86 -27.66 12.74
C THR A 86 -21.11 -26.55 13.75
N ALA A 87 -22.37 -26.24 14.09
CA ALA A 87 -22.69 -25.25 15.11
C ALA A 87 -22.23 -25.68 16.51
N GLY A 88 -22.40 -26.97 16.86
CA GLY A 88 -21.88 -27.54 18.10
C GLY A 88 -20.35 -27.50 18.16
N GLY A 89 -19.68 -27.83 17.05
CA GLY A 89 -18.23 -27.70 16.93
C GLY A 89 -17.76 -26.26 17.06
N LEU A 90 -18.47 -25.31 16.45
CA LEU A 90 -18.17 -23.88 16.55
C LEU A 90 -18.32 -23.38 17.99
N PHE A 91 -19.34 -23.85 18.71
CA PHE A 91 -19.53 -23.53 20.12
C PHE A 91 -18.42 -24.15 21.01
N LEU A 92 -17.98 -25.38 20.73
CA LEU A 92 -16.93 -26.04 21.52
C LEU A 92 -15.54 -25.47 21.25
N LEU A 93 -15.29 -25.05 20.00
CA LEU A 93 -13.98 -24.58 19.53
C LEU A 93 -13.93 -23.06 19.36
N TYR A 94 -14.94 -22.32 19.84
CA TYR A 94 -15.08 -20.88 19.58
C TYR A 94 -13.81 -20.09 19.92
N ARG A 95 -13.18 -20.41 21.05
CA ARG A 95 -11.96 -19.74 21.50
C ARG A 95 -10.80 -20.01 20.55
N GLN A 96 -10.59 -21.26 20.15
CA GLN A 96 -9.54 -21.62 19.18
C GLN A 96 -9.77 -21.00 17.80
N ILE A 97 -11.03 -20.87 17.37
CA ILE A 97 -11.39 -20.20 16.11
C ILE A 97 -11.04 -18.70 16.19
N LEU A 98 -11.38 -18.04 17.30
CA LEU A 98 -11.06 -16.63 17.52
C LEU A 98 -9.55 -16.39 17.66
N ASP A 99 -8.86 -17.27 18.39
CA ASP A 99 -7.40 -17.25 18.53
C ASP A 99 -6.73 -17.40 17.15
N GLY A 100 -7.19 -18.36 16.35
CA GLY A 100 -6.69 -18.58 14.98
C GLY A 100 -6.97 -17.40 14.06
N PHE A 101 -8.18 -16.80 14.15
CA PHE A 101 -8.52 -15.58 13.43
C PHE A 101 -7.59 -14.43 13.83
N ALA A 102 -7.37 -14.21 15.13
CA ALA A 102 -6.50 -13.14 15.63
C ALA A 102 -5.06 -13.29 15.12
N LEU A 103 -4.52 -14.51 15.11
CA LEU A 103 -3.19 -14.80 14.57
C LEU A 103 -3.11 -14.49 13.07
N TYR A 104 -4.07 -14.98 12.26
CA TYR A 104 -4.12 -14.70 10.83
C TYR A 104 -4.28 -13.20 10.56
N TRP A 105 -5.19 -12.54 11.28
CA TRP A 105 -5.44 -11.10 11.17
C TRP A 105 -4.20 -10.28 11.46
N ASN A 106 -3.45 -10.61 12.52
CA ASN A 106 -2.22 -9.91 12.85
C ASN A 106 -1.18 -10.05 11.74
N THR A 107 -1.04 -11.23 11.10
CA THR A 107 -0.15 -11.40 9.94
C THR A 107 -0.63 -10.63 8.71
N VAL A 108 -1.95 -10.60 8.47
CA VAL A 108 -2.55 -9.78 7.40
C VAL A 108 -2.27 -8.30 7.65
N ALA A 109 -2.46 -7.82 8.88
CA ALA A 109 -2.15 -6.47 9.31
C ALA A 109 -0.67 -6.14 9.14
N ASP A 110 0.23 -7.05 9.51
CA ASP A 110 1.67 -6.88 9.34
C ASP A 110 2.07 -6.82 7.86
N THR A 111 1.45 -7.63 6.99
CA THR A 111 1.69 -7.58 5.54
C THR A 111 1.20 -6.28 4.92
N PHE A 112 -0.02 -5.84 5.27
CA PHE A 112 -0.55 -4.56 4.77
C PHE A 112 0.24 -3.36 5.29
N GLY A 113 0.66 -3.38 6.55
CA GLY A 113 1.46 -2.32 7.14
C GLY A 113 2.82 -2.20 6.48
N SER A 114 3.54 -3.32 6.31
CA SER A 114 4.89 -3.34 5.74
C SER A 114 4.96 -3.18 4.22
N ARG A 115 3.91 -3.55 3.48
CA ARG A 115 3.93 -3.52 2.01
C ARG A 115 3.07 -2.44 1.38
N ALA A 116 1.93 -2.12 1.99
CA ALA A 116 0.98 -1.16 1.46
C ALA A 116 0.93 0.14 2.28
N GLY A 117 1.62 0.18 3.43
CA GLY A 117 1.53 1.28 4.38
C GLY A 117 0.15 1.38 5.00
N ILE A 118 -0.62 0.29 5.09
CA ILE A 118 -1.97 0.32 5.67
C ILE A 118 -1.91 -0.30 7.06
N TYR A 119 -2.10 0.53 8.08
CA TYR A 119 -1.99 0.14 9.48
C TYR A 119 -3.35 -0.31 10.00
N PHE A 120 -3.39 -1.53 10.54
CA PHE A 120 -4.59 -2.11 11.14
C PHE A 120 -4.36 -2.39 12.62
N THR A 121 -5.42 -2.27 13.42
CA THR A 121 -5.41 -2.66 14.83
C THR A 121 -5.11 -4.14 14.97
N ARG A 122 -4.17 -4.47 15.86
CA ARG A 122 -3.75 -5.83 16.15
C ARG A 122 -4.47 -6.37 17.37
N PHE A 123 -4.69 -7.68 17.39
CA PHE A 123 -5.16 -8.38 18.58
C PHE A 123 -3.98 -8.72 19.49
N ASP A 124 -4.21 -8.70 20.80
CA ASP A 124 -3.25 -9.27 21.75
C ASP A 124 -3.29 -10.80 21.65
N THR A 125 -2.13 -11.38 21.34
CA THR A 125 -1.96 -12.82 21.12
C THR A 125 -0.94 -13.45 22.07
N ALA A 126 -0.45 -12.71 23.07
CA ALA A 126 0.62 -13.18 23.97
C ALA A 126 0.23 -14.43 24.78
N ASP A 127 -1.05 -14.57 25.14
CA ASP A 127 -1.57 -15.66 25.96
C ASP A 127 -2.00 -16.91 25.16
N ILE A 128 -1.81 -16.93 23.84
CA ILE A 128 -2.23 -18.05 22.99
C ILE A 128 -1.21 -19.20 23.08
N MET A 129 -1.51 -20.22 23.87
CA MET A 129 -0.60 -21.36 24.12
C MET A 129 -0.52 -22.37 22.96
N ALA A 130 -1.55 -22.45 22.11
CA ALA A 130 -1.69 -23.50 21.08
C ALA A 130 -1.90 -22.91 19.67
N GLU A 131 -0.99 -22.05 19.24
CA GLU A 131 -1.10 -21.31 17.98
C GLU A 131 -1.37 -22.20 16.75
N ASP A 132 -0.61 -23.27 16.56
CA ASP A 132 -0.75 -24.15 15.39
C ASP A 132 -2.13 -24.83 15.33
N THR A 133 -2.64 -25.22 16.50
CA THR A 133 -3.98 -25.82 16.60
C THR A 133 -5.05 -24.78 16.30
N ALA A 134 -4.91 -23.57 16.84
CA ALA A 134 -5.82 -22.47 16.60
C ALA A 134 -5.86 -22.07 15.11
N ARG A 135 -4.69 -21.93 14.46
CA ARG A 135 -4.56 -21.67 13.02
C ARG A 135 -5.23 -22.77 12.19
N LEU A 136 -4.97 -24.04 12.49
CA LEU A 136 -5.57 -25.18 11.79
C LEU A 136 -7.09 -25.18 11.92
N VAL A 137 -7.61 -25.04 13.14
CA VAL A 137 -9.05 -25.03 13.40
C VAL A 137 -9.72 -23.88 12.67
N PHE A 138 -9.14 -22.67 12.72
CA PHE A 138 -9.65 -21.52 11.98
C PHE A 138 -9.69 -21.78 10.46
N LEU A 139 -8.62 -22.31 9.86
CA LEU A 139 -8.59 -22.65 8.43
C LEU A 139 -9.69 -23.65 8.03
N ILE A 140 -9.97 -24.65 8.87
CA ILE A 140 -11.04 -25.62 8.61
C ILE A 140 -12.40 -24.91 8.55
N TYR A 141 -12.72 -24.07 9.54
CA TYR A 141 -14.00 -23.35 9.56
C TYR A 141 -14.11 -22.30 8.45
N LEU A 142 -13.01 -21.63 8.12
CA LEU A 142 -12.94 -20.69 7.00
C LEU A 142 -13.20 -21.41 5.67
N GLY A 143 -12.61 -22.59 5.47
CA GLY A 143 -12.84 -23.40 4.26
C GLY A 143 -14.27 -23.96 4.16
N MET A 144 -14.86 -24.37 5.29
CA MET A 144 -16.29 -24.73 5.33
C MET A 144 -17.17 -23.54 4.90
N ALA A 145 -16.91 -22.34 5.42
CA ALA A 145 -17.65 -21.13 5.05
C ALA A 145 -17.49 -20.79 3.56
N ALA A 146 -16.26 -20.82 3.04
CA ALA A 146 -15.97 -20.58 1.63
C ALA A 146 -16.69 -21.57 0.72
N ALA A 147 -16.74 -22.86 1.08
CA ALA A 147 -17.48 -23.86 0.32
C ALA A 147 -18.99 -23.63 0.30
N VAL A 148 -19.58 -23.20 1.43
CA VAL A 148 -21.00 -22.85 1.48
C VAL A 148 -21.28 -21.65 0.58
N ILE A 149 -20.43 -20.61 0.61
CA ILE A 149 -20.57 -19.43 -0.27
C ILE A 149 -20.46 -19.84 -1.75
N GLY A 150 -19.42 -20.59 -2.13
CA GLY A 150 -19.25 -21.09 -3.50
C GLY A 150 -20.43 -21.94 -3.97
N PHE A 151 -20.94 -22.81 -3.09
CA PHE A 151 -22.14 -23.59 -3.39
C PHE A 151 -23.38 -22.71 -3.62
N LEU A 152 -23.57 -21.65 -2.82
CA LEU A 152 -24.68 -20.70 -3.00
C LEU A 152 -24.53 -19.90 -4.30
N ILE A 153 -23.31 -19.47 -4.67
CA ILE A 153 -23.03 -18.80 -5.95
C ILE A 153 -23.44 -19.68 -7.12
N LEU A 154 -23.03 -20.95 -7.12
CA LEU A 154 -23.42 -21.93 -8.13
C LEU A 154 -24.94 -22.17 -8.14
N ARG A 155 -25.54 -22.28 -6.96
CA ARG A 155 -26.96 -22.61 -6.80
C ARG A 155 -27.89 -21.50 -7.28
N PHE A 156 -27.53 -20.25 -6.98
CA PHE A 156 -28.28 -19.05 -7.37
C PHE A 156 -27.80 -18.44 -8.68
N ARG A 157 -26.73 -18.97 -9.27
CA ARG A 157 -26.17 -18.57 -10.57
C ARG A 157 -25.71 -17.11 -10.58
N ILE A 158 -24.99 -16.71 -9.55
CA ILE A 158 -24.54 -15.32 -9.36
C ILE A 158 -23.23 -15.09 -10.13
N TYR A 159 -23.32 -15.05 -11.47
CA TYR A 159 -22.15 -14.95 -12.36
C TYR A 159 -21.31 -13.67 -12.15
N VAL A 160 -21.91 -12.60 -11.60
CA VAL A 160 -21.18 -11.35 -11.32
C VAL A 160 -20.12 -11.55 -10.24
N LEU A 161 -20.38 -12.38 -9.21
CA LEU A 161 -19.41 -12.65 -8.15
C LEU A 161 -18.21 -13.45 -8.69
N VAL A 162 -18.47 -14.48 -9.50
CA VAL A 162 -17.43 -15.26 -10.17
C VAL A 162 -16.57 -14.38 -11.11
N PHE A 163 -17.17 -13.37 -11.74
CA PHE A 163 -16.42 -12.42 -12.57
C PHE A 163 -15.56 -11.47 -11.73
N LEU A 164 -16.03 -11.04 -10.55
CA LEU A 164 -15.26 -10.17 -9.65
C LEU A 164 -14.02 -10.87 -9.08
N GLU A 165 -14.07 -12.19 -8.89
CA GLU A 165 -12.93 -13.01 -8.43
C GLU A 165 -11.69 -12.86 -9.31
N ILE A 166 -11.85 -12.57 -10.61
CA ILE A 166 -10.75 -12.33 -11.55
C ILE A 166 -9.86 -11.16 -11.10
N PHE A 167 -10.47 -10.13 -10.49
CA PHE A 167 -9.76 -8.90 -10.13
C PHE A 167 -9.14 -8.95 -8.73
N VAL A 168 -9.55 -9.89 -7.88
CA VAL A 168 -9.07 -9.99 -6.50
C VAL A 168 -7.57 -10.22 -6.48
N LEU A 169 -7.07 -11.23 -7.21
CA LEU A 169 -5.65 -11.58 -7.16
C LEU A 169 -4.74 -10.47 -7.74
N PRO A 170 -5.01 -9.90 -8.94
CA PRO A 170 -4.20 -8.79 -9.46
C PRO A 170 -4.26 -7.54 -8.56
N PHE A 171 -5.43 -7.22 -8.00
CA PHE A 171 -5.57 -6.11 -7.06
C PHE A 171 -4.68 -6.32 -5.82
N MET A 172 -4.68 -7.52 -5.26
CA MET A 172 -3.88 -7.86 -4.09
C MET A 172 -2.37 -7.88 -4.40
N MET A 173 -1.95 -8.33 -5.58
CA MET A 173 -0.55 -8.25 -6.03
C MET A 173 -0.07 -6.80 -6.20
N VAL A 174 -0.91 -5.92 -6.76
CA VAL A 174 -0.60 -4.49 -6.88
C VAL A 174 -0.50 -3.85 -5.50
N LEU A 175 -1.42 -4.17 -4.60
CA LEU A 175 -1.49 -3.57 -3.27
C LEU A 175 -0.35 -4.02 -2.35
N THR A 176 0.07 -5.28 -2.42
CA THR A 176 1.11 -5.83 -1.54
C THR A 176 2.49 -5.93 -2.20
N GLY A 177 2.57 -5.73 -3.52
CA GLY A 177 3.80 -5.94 -4.30
C GLY A 177 4.31 -7.39 -4.34
N LYS A 178 3.61 -8.34 -3.68
CA LYS A 178 3.96 -9.76 -3.64
C LYS A 178 3.37 -10.51 -4.84
N GLU A 179 3.99 -11.64 -5.14
CA GLU A 179 3.45 -12.64 -6.07
C GLU A 179 3.23 -13.94 -5.28
N PRO A 180 2.15 -14.70 -5.54
CA PRO A 180 1.92 -15.98 -4.90
C PRO A 180 3.01 -16.96 -5.34
N GLU A 181 3.58 -17.72 -4.42
CA GLU A 181 4.68 -18.65 -4.74
C GLU A 181 4.17 -19.97 -5.33
N SER A 182 2.91 -20.31 -5.07
CA SER A 182 2.31 -21.58 -5.45
C SER A 182 1.80 -21.58 -6.89
N GLY A 183 1.95 -22.72 -7.55
CA GLY A 183 1.40 -23.00 -8.88
C GLY A 183 -0.14 -23.03 -8.94
N VAL A 184 -0.84 -22.65 -7.87
CA VAL A 184 -2.30 -22.74 -7.70
C VAL A 184 -3.03 -21.68 -8.53
N GLY A 185 -2.37 -20.59 -8.93
CA GLY A 185 -2.95 -19.51 -9.75
C GLY A 185 -3.59 -19.98 -11.06
N VAL A 186 -2.96 -20.92 -11.77
CA VAL A 186 -3.52 -21.50 -13.01
C VAL A 186 -4.78 -22.30 -12.71
N ALA A 187 -4.80 -23.07 -11.63
CA ALA A 187 -5.97 -23.85 -11.22
C ALA A 187 -7.15 -22.93 -10.88
N PHE A 188 -6.88 -21.81 -10.21
CA PHE A 188 -7.88 -20.79 -9.90
C PHE A 188 -8.52 -20.17 -11.14
N TYR A 189 -7.72 -19.58 -12.05
CA TYR A 189 -8.27 -18.95 -13.26
C TYR A 189 -8.95 -19.95 -14.19
N MET A 190 -8.45 -21.19 -14.27
CA MET A 190 -9.14 -22.27 -14.98
C MET A 190 -10.48 -22.61 -14.32
N GLY A 191 -10.54 -22.64 -12.99
CA GLY A 191 -11.76 -22.79 -12.21
C GLY A 191 -12.79 -21.71 -12.54
N VAL A 192 -12.39 -20.44 -12.48
CA VAL A 192 -13.24 -19.27 -12.77
C VAL A 192 -13.81 -19.37 -14.18
N PHE A 193 -12.97 -19.70 -15.17
CA PHE A 193 -13.42 -19.90 -16.54
C PHE A 193 -14.46 -21.02 -16.65
N LEU A 194 -14.15 -22.20 -16.09
CA LEU A 194 -15.04 -23.35 -16.14
C LEU A 194 -16.36 -23.07 -15.42
N GLU A 195 -16.33 -22.33 -14.30
CA GLU A 195 -17.51 -21.96 -13.53
C GLU A 195 -18.41 -20.98 -14.29
N ILE A 196 -17.85 -19.95 -14.93
CA ILE A 196 -18.62 -19.05 -15.80
C ILE A 196 -19.30 -19.83 -16.94
N ASN A 197 -18.57 -20.73 -17.60
CA ASN A 197 -19.13 -21.59 -18.65
C ASN A 197 -20.25 -22.47 -18.13
N TYR A 198 -20.06 -23.08 -16.96
CA TYR A 198 -21.04 -23.94 -16.31
C TYR A 198 -22.34 -23.18 -16.01
N LEU A 199 -22.24 -21.98 -15.45
CA LEU A 199 -23.38 -21.12 -15.15
C LEU A 199 -24.12 -20.66 -16.42
N LEU A 200 -23.40 -20.30 -17.47
CA LEU A 200 -23.98 -19.88 -18.75
C LEU A 200 -24.72 -21.04 -19.45
N ALA A 201 -24.15 -22.24 -19.47
CA ALA A 201 -24.74 -23.41 -20.13
C ALA A 201 -26.07 -23.87 -19.49
N ARG A 202 -26.23 -23.71 -18.17
CA ARG A 202 -27.46 -24.08 -17.43
C ARG A 202 -28.57 -23.01 -17.49
N SER A 203 -28.31 -21.82 -18.06
CA SER A 203 -29.24 -20.68 -18.05
C SER A 203 -30.48 -20.80 -18.94
N GLY A 204 -30.61 -21.85 -19.77
CA GLY A 204 -31.89 -22.35 -20.29
C GLY A 204 -32.75 -21.39 -21.14
N ARG A 205 -32.25 -20.24 -21.58
CA ARG A 205 -32.98 -19.37 -22.52
C ARG A 205 -32.91 -19.94 -23.94
N LYS A 206 -33.90 -20.78 -24.28
CA LYS A 206 -34.24 -21.16 -25.66
C LYS A 206 -34.78 -19.96 -26.47
N ARG A 207 -33.92 -18.98 -26.74
CA ARG A 207 -34.12 -17.95 -27.78
C ARG A 207 -32.78 -17.28 -28.00
N TYR A 208 -32.08 -17.69 -29.05
CA TYR A 208 -31.28 -16.89 -29.99
C TYR A 208 -30.43 -17.85 -30.83
N SER A 209 -30.56 -17.74 -32.15
CA SER A 209 -29.71 -18.42 -33.15
C SER A 209 -28.25 -17.99 -33.03
N GLU A 210 -27.34 -18.75 -33.64
CA GLU A 210 -26.14 -18.25 -34.35
C GLU A 210 -25.63 -16.86 -33.95
N GLN A 211 -24.96 -16.73 -32.80
CA GLN A 211 -24.25 -15.50 -32.44
C GLN A 211 -23.17 -15.81 -31.38
N SER A 212 -22.19 -16.69 -31.63
CA SER A 212 -20.95 -16.39 -32.39
C SER A 212 -20.21 -15.11 -31.97
N SER A 213 -20.89 -14.04 -31.54
CA SER A 213 -20.27 -12.83 -30.98
C SER A 213 -19.94 -12.98 -29.48
N ARG A 214 -20.77 -13.63 -28.67
CA ARG A 214 -20.51 -13.74 -27.22
C ARG A 214 -19.34 -14.67 -26.89
N ALA A 215 -19.28 -15.85 -27.50
CA ALA A 215 -18.15 -16.78 -27.30
C ALA A 215 -16.81 -16.23 -27.82
N PHE A 216 -16.83 -15.34 -28.84
CA PHE A 216 -15.64 -14.66 -29.37
C PHE A 216 -15.17 -13.50 -28.47
N TRP A 217 -16.09 -12.73 -27.87
CA TRP A 217 -15.76 -11.71 -26.86
C TRP A 217 -15.33 -12.32 -25.50
N PHE A 218 -15.99 -13.39 -25.04
CA PHE A 218 -15.57 -14.14 -23.85
C PHE A 218 -14.24 -14.86 -24.06
N GLY A 219 -14.00 -15.41 -25.26
CA GLY A 219 -12.70 -15.96 -25.65
C GLY A 219 -11.61 -14.90 -25.67
N GLY A 220 -11.82 -13.76 -26.35
CA GLY A 220 -10.81 -12.70 -26.47
C GLY A 220 -10.43 -12.04 -25.14
N ILE A 221 -11.41 -11.78 -24.25
CA ILE A 221 -11.15 -11.19 -22.93
C ILE A 221 -10.48 -12.21 -22.00
N LEU A 222 -10.91 -13.47 -22.03
CA LEU A 222 -10.27 -14.52 -21.25
C LEU A 222 -8.87 -14.85 -21.76
N THR A 223 -8.64 -14.90 -23.07
CA THR A 223 -7.30 -15.09 -23.64
C THR A 223 -6.40 -13.89 -23.34
N GLY A 224 -6.91 -12.65 -23.32
CA GLY A 224 -6.17 -11.47 -22.86
C GLY A 224 -5.80 -11.51 -21.38
N LEU A 225 -6.71 -11.94 -20.51
CA LEU A 225 -6.47 -12.11 -19.07
C LEU A 225 -5.57 -13.31 -18.75
N VAL A 226 -5.71 -14.42 -19.50
CA VAL A 226 -4.85 -15.60 -19.39
C VAL A 226 -3.45 -15.30 -19.93
N LEU A 227 -3.29 -14.43 -20.94
CA LEU A 227 -1.96 -13.99 -21.41
C LEU A 227 -1.31 -12.98 -20.46
N MET A 228 -2.07 -12.09 -19.81
CA MET A 228 -1.54 -11.25 -18.73
C MET A 228 -1.18 -12.07 -17.49
N ALA A 229 -2.05 -13.01 -17.08
CA ALA A 229 -1.77 -13.94 -15.99
C ALA A 229 -0.60 -14.86 -16.34
N ALA A 230 -0.51 -15.40 -17.57
CA ALA A 230 0.63 -16.20 -18.02
C ALA A 230 1.92 -15.39 -18.17
N GLY A 231 1.84 -14.08 -18.44
CA GLY A 231 3.00 -13.17 -18.40
C GLY A 231 3.56 -13.02 -16.99
N VAL A 232 2.68 -12.93 -15.98
CA VAL A 232 3.04 -12.96 -14.56
C VAL A 232 3.49 -14.38 -14.13
N PHE A 233 2.87 -15.43 -14.66
CA PHE A 233 3.14 -16.84 -14.29
C PHE A 233 4.38 -17.44 -14.98
N LEU A 234 4.77 -16.96 -16.17
CA LEU A 234 5.99 -17.40 -16.86
C LEU A 234 7.26 -16.95 -16.11
N GLY A 235 7.17 -15.91 -15.26
CA GLY A 235 8.21 -15.57 -14.30
C GLY A 235 8.39 -16.59 -13.18
N GLN A 236 7.37 -17.42 -12.91
CA GLN A 236 7.34 -18.35 -11.77
C GLN A 236 7.63 -19.82 -12.15
N ILE A 237 7.69 -20.16 -13.44
CA ILE A 237 7.97 -21.53 -13.94
C ILE A 237 9.41 -21.68 -14.47
N MET A 238 10.14 -20.58 -14.70
CA MET A 238 11.55 -20.62 -15.10
C MET A 238 12.48 -20.58 -13.87
N PRO A 239 13.64 -21.28 -13.86
CA PRO A 239 14.54 -21.27 -12.72
C PRO A 239 15.01 -19.84 -12.43
N ALA A 240 14.87 -19.41 -11.17
CA ALA A 240 15.24 -18.09 -10.66
C ALA A 240 16.72 -17.69 -10.90
N ALA A 241 17.57 -18.61 -11.37
CA ALA A 241 18.96 -18.35 -11.69
C ALA A 241 19.15 -17.47 -12.95
N ASP A 242 18.20 -17.46 -13.89
CA ASP A 242 18.31 -16.73 -15.16
C ASP A 242 17.14 -15.76 -15.45
N TYR A 243 16.11 -15.71 -14.58
CA TYR A 243 15.03 -14.75 -14.71
C TYR A 243 15.42 -13.42 -14.04
N ALA A 244 16.34 -12.69 -14.66
CA ALA A 244 16.35 -11.24 -14.49
C ALA A 244 14.97 -10.77 -14.98
N SER A 245 14.15 -10.18 -14.11
CA SER A 245 12.90 -9.54 -14.50
C SER A 245 13.17 -8.78 -15.78
N SER A 246 12.62 -9.24 -16.91
CA SER A 246 12.88 -8.58 -18.19
C SER A 246 12.61 -7.10 -17.97
N GLU A 247 13.55 -6.24 -18.34
CA GLU A 247 13.45 -4.79 -18.14
C GLU A 247 12.07 -4.29 -18.58
N LEU A 248 11.52 -4.88 -19.65
CA LEU A 248 10.16 -4.67 -20.15
C LEU A 248 9.03 -4.97 -19.16
N VAL A 249 9.13 -6.03 -18.35
CA VAL A 249 8.10 -6.38 -17.34
C VAL A 249 8.16 -5.42 -16.17
N ALA A 250 9.38 -5.07 -15.72
CA ALA A 250 9.57 -4.07 -14.67
C ALA A 250 9.09 -2.68 -15.13
N GLU A 251 9.41 -2.29 -16.37
CA GLU A 251 8.94 -1.07 -17.00
C GLU A 251 7.42 -1.06 -17.14
N ALA A 252 6.82 -2.15 -17.65
CA ALA A 252 5.35 -2.24 -17.78
C ALA A 252 4.64 -2.17 -16.43
N LYS A 253 5.19 -2.80 -15.38
CA LYS A 253 4.68 -2.69 -14.01
C LYS A 253 4.75 -1.24 -13.53
N GLN A 254 5.90 -0.59 -13.70
CA GLN A 254 6.09 0.80 -13.29
C GLN A 254 5.19 1.75 -14.07
N GLU A 255 5.00 1.55 -15.37
CA GLU A 255 4.13 2.35 -16.21
C GLU A 255 2.66 2.18 -15.83
N ALA A 256 2.22 0.95 -15.52
CA ALA A 256 0.89 0.70 -15.01
C ALA A 256 0.64 1.40 -13.65
N LEU A 257 1.61 1.33 -12.72
CA LEU A 257 1.54 2.03 -11.44
C LEU A 257 1.47 3.56 -11.63
N ASN A 258 2.34 4.11 -12.48
CA ASN A 258 2.34 5.54 -12.80
C ASN A 258 1.01 5.97 -13.42
N ALA A 259 0.44 5.18 -14.34
CA ALA A 259 -0.85 5.48 -14.96
C ALA A 259 -2.01 5.46 -13.95
N VAL A 260 -1.99 4.53 -12.99
CA VAL A 260 -2.97 4.49 -11.90
C VAL A 260 -2.82 5.71 -10.99
N ASN A 261 -1.60 6.08 -10.60
CA ASN A 261 -1.33 7.25 -9.77
C ASN A 261 -1.72 8.56 -10.48
N ASP A 262 -1.35 8.71 -11.74
CA ASP A 262 -1.73 9.87 -12.56
C ASP A 262 -3.27 9.98 -12.66
N LEU A 263 -3.99 8.87 -12.89
CA LEU A 263 -5.46 8.86 -12.92
C LEU A 263 -6.07 9.21 -11.55
N ARG A 264 -5.47 8.71 -10.47
CA ARG A 264 -5.96 8.84 -9.11
C ARG A 264 -5.78 10.25 -8.56
N TYR A 265 -4.60 10.82 -8.77
CA TYR A 265 -4.15 12.02 -8.08
C TYR A 265 -3.97 13.24 -8.96
N ARG A 266 -3.74 13.07 -10.28
CA ARG A 266 -3.38 14.18 -11.17
C ARG A 266 -4.51 14.54 -12.13
N LYS A 267 -4.82 15.83 -12.20
CA LYS A 267 -5.83 16.39 -13.11
C LYS A 267 -5.20 17.26 -14.19
N GLY A 268 -4.36 16.62 -15.01
CA GLY A 268 -3.59 17.28 -16.06
C GLY A 268 -2.19 17.69 -15.59
N LYS A 269 -1.46 18.38 -16.47
CA LYS A 269 -0.07 18.78 -16.22
C LYS A 269 0.01 20.29 -16.00
N ILE A 270 -0.01 20.73 -14.74
CA ILE A 270 0.15 22.16 -14.41
C ILE A 270 1.60 22.57 -14.46
N ASN A 271 2.52 21.71 -14.06
CA ASN A 271 3.93 22.04 -14.02
C ASN A 271 4.80 20.83 -14.39
N SER A 272 6.10 21.07 -14.48
CA SER A 272 7.11 20.03 -14.71
C SER A 272 7.88 19.67 -13.44
N LEU A 273 7.25 19.77 -12.26
CA LEU A 273 7.86 19.27 -11.03
C LEU A 273 8.09 17.76 -11.15
N PRO A 274 9.28 17.25 -10.77
CA PRO A 274 9.61 15.84 -10.95
C PRO A 274 9.27 14.95 -9.75
N ASP A 275 8.61 15.48 -8.71
CA ASP A 275 8.23 14.75 -7.49
C ASP A 275 9.39 13.92 -6.91
N GLY A 276 10.50 14.61 -6.65
CA GLY A 276 11.74 13.99 -6.15
C GLY A 276 12.63 13.36 -7.22
N GLN A 277 12.15 13.10 -8.44
CA GLN A 277 12.91 12.40 -9.49
C GLN A 277 13.89 13.31 -10.23
N LEU A 278 15.03 13.60 -9.62
CA LEU A 278 15.99 14.60 -10.10
C LEU A 278 16.50 14.37 -11.52
N LYS A 279 16.69 13.10 -11.93
CA LYS A 279 17.08 12.80 -13.32
C LYS A 279 16.00 13.13 -14.36
N LYS A 280 14.75 13.29 -13.95
CA LYS A 280 13.65 13.77 -14.80
C LYS A 280 13.49 15.29 -14.74
N CYS A 281 14.28 15.98 -13.92
CA CYS A 281 14.30 17.44 -13.88
C CYS A 281 14.83 17.98 -15.21
N GLY A 282 13.95 18.60 -15.97
CA GLY A 282 14.25 19.27 -17.23
C GLY A 282 13.86 20.74 -17.16
N ALA A 283 13.57 21.34 -18.32
CA ALA A 283 13.10 22.72 -18.39
C ALA A 283 11.86 22.93 -17.51
N TRP A 284 11.88 24.02 -16.74
CA TRP A 284 10.75 24.42 -15.93
C TRP A 284 9.61 24.91 -16.83
N THR A 285 8.45 24.31 -16.69
CA THR A 285 7.21 24.72 -17.33
C THR A 285 6.11 24.82 -16.29
N ALA A 286 5.30 25.86 -16.38
CA ALA A 286 4.13 26.07 -15.56
C ALA A 286 2.98 26.57 -16.45
N SER A 287 1.78 26.08 -16.16
CA SER A 287 0.52 26.48 -16.77
C SER A 287 -0.07 27.66 -15.99
N ASP A 288 -0.86 28.49 -16.68
CA ASP A 288 -1.65 29.57 -16.06
C ASP A 288 -2.91 29.05 -15.34
N GLU A 289 -3.17 27.75 -15.42
CA GLU A 289 -4.29 27.12 -14.72
C GLU A 289 -4.09 27.14 -13.20
N THR A 290 -5.18 27.37 -12.47
CA THR A 290 -5.16 27.37 -11.01
C THR A 290 -4.80 25.98 -10.46
N ALA A 291 -3.70 25.90 -9.70
CA ALA A 291 -3.27 24.69 -9.00
C ALA A 291 -3.97 24.52 -7.66
N LEU A 292 -3.88 25.55 -6.82
CA LEU A 292 -4.43 25.61 -5.46
C LEU A 292 -5.19 26.92 -5.29
N LYS A 293 -6.24 26.91 -4.48
CA LYS A 293 -6.78 28.13 -3.85
C LYS A 293 -6.46 28.07 -2.37
N VAL A 294 -5.79 29.10 -1.87
CA VAL A 294 -5.34 29.18 -0.48
C VAL A 294 -6.04 30.36 0.17
N THR A 295 -6.72 30.11 1.28
CA THR A 295 -7.34 31.14 2.12
C THR A 295 -6.56 31.18 3.44
N ILE A 296 -6.05 32.36 3.80
CA ILE A 296 -5.25 32.58 5.01
C ILE A 296 -5.93 33.70 5.79
N GLU A 297 -6.18 33.47 7.07
CA GLU A 297 -6.81 34.47 7.96
C GLU A 297 -5.91 35.70 8.15
N ASP A 298 -4.63 35.48 8.45
CA ASP A 298 -3.60 36.52 8.56
C ASP A 298 -2.52 36.34 7.47
N PRO A 299 -2.64 37.01 6.31
CA PRO A 299 -1.75 36.78 5.17
C PRO A 299 -0.27 37.11 5.48
N GLU A 300 0.59 36.09 5.35
CA GLU A 300 2.05 36.20 5.42
C GLU A 300 2.73 35.32 4.37
N SER A 301 4.02 35.53 4.15
CA SER A 301 4.82 34.71 3.24
C SER A 301 5.06 33.32 3.86
N LEU A 302 4.46 32.30 3.26
CA LEU A 302 4.59 30.89 3.64
C LEU A 302 4.99 30.05 2.44
N TYR A 303 5.77 29.01 2.70
CA TYR A 303 6.16 28.03 1.69
C TYR A 303 5.37 26.75 1.89
N LEU A 304 4.47 26.45 0.95
CA LEU A 304 3.71 25.19 0.98
C LEU A 304 4.52 24.10 0.27
N ARG A 305 4.90 23.05 1.03
CA ARG A 305 5.60 21.88 0.52
C ARG A 305 4.60 20.78 0.15
N GLY A 306 4.75 20.22 -1.06
CA GLY A 306 4.01 19.04 -1.51
C GLY A 306 4.83 17.79 -1.19
N PHE A 307 5.47 17.21 -2.21
CA PHE A 307 6.41 16.11 -2.04
C PHE A 307 7.65 16.54 -1.21
N THR A 308 7.97 15.76 -0.18
CA THR A 308 9.25 15.77 0.52
C THR A 308 9.78 14.34 0.58
N GLY A 309 11.09 14.14 0.45
CA GLY A 309 11.69 12.81 0.49
C GLY A 309 12.81 12.72 1.51
N SER A 310 12.96 11.53 2.08
CA SER A 310 13.94 11.17 3.11
C SER A 310 15.22 10.59 2.54
N VAL A 311 15.10 9.68 1.57
CA VAL A 311 16.21 8.84 1.10
C VAL A 311 16.66 9.29 -0.28
N TYR A 312 17.96 9.57 -0.41
CA TYR A 312 18.59 9.92 -1.68
C TYR A 312 19.31 8.73 -2.31
N ASP A 313 18.93 8.38 -3.55
CA ASP A 313 19.48 7.20 -4.25
C ASP A 313 20.44 7.53 -5.41
N GLY A 314 20.87 8.79 -5.52
CA GLY A 314 21.71 9.26 -6.62
C GLY A 314 20.92 9.73 -7.85
N SER A 315 19.62 9.45 -7.90
CA SER A 315 18.75 9.82 -9.03
C SER A 315 17.48 10.53 -8.61
N SER A 316 17.05 10.29 -7.38
CA SER A 316 15.80 10.77 -6.82
C SER A 316 15.89 10.91 -5.30
N TRP A 317 15.04 11.78 -4.76
CA TRP A 317 14.59 11.68 -3.37
C TRP A 317 13.33 10.82 -3.33
N LYS A 318 13.26 9.92 -2.35
CA LYS A 318 12.14 9.02 -2.11
C LYS A 318 11.73 9.08 -0.66
N SER A 319 10.47 8.79 -0.38
CA SER A 319 10.03 8.43 0.98
C SER A 319 10.80 7.20 1.45
N ILE A 320 10.86 7.01 2.77
CA ILE A 320 11.40 5.79 3.37
C ILE A 320 10.61 4.58 2.83
N ASP A 321 11.28 3.45 2.65
CA ASP A 321 10.62 2.22 2.24
C ASP A 321 9.52 1.85 3.24
N THR A 322 8.36 1.39 2.74
CA THR A 322 7.21 1.06 3.57
C THR A 322 7.53 0.00 4.63
N GLU A 323 8.44 -0.92 4.33
CA GLU A 323 8.87 -1.96 5.26
C GLU A 323 9.69 -1.35 6.41
N ASP A 324 10.58 -0.42 6.10
CA ASP A 324 11.41 0.28 7.09
C ASP A 324 10.58 1.26 7.93
N ALA A 325 9.64 1.97 7.31
CA ALA A 325 8.63 2.76 8.02
C ALA A 325 7.86 1.89 9.02
N TYR A 326 7.39 0.70 8.59
CA TYR A 326 6.64 -0.20 9.46
C TYR A 326 7.44 -0.71 10.67
N LYS A 327 8.77 -0.84 10.56
CA LYS A 327 9.63 -1.19 11.71
C LYS A 327 9.62 -0.11 12.80
N GLN A 328 9.40 1.14 12.42
CA GLN A 328 9.38 2.29 13.33
C GLN A 328 8.00 2.55 13.95
N LYS A 329 6.98 1.76 13.62
CA LYS A 329 5.59 1.96 14.08
C LYS A 329 5.44 2.12 15.59
N ASN A 330 6.22 1.37 16.38
CA ASN A 330 6.14 1.44 17.84
C ASN A 330 6.71 2.76 18.37
N LEU A 331 7.78 3.28 17.75
CA LEU A 331 8.34 4.58 18.10
C LEU A 331 7.30 5.67 17.85
N PHE A 332 6.75 5.72 16.63
CA PHE A 332 5.74 6.72 16.28
C PHE A 332 4.44 6.57 17.05
N TYR A 333 4.04 5.35 17.40
CA TYR A 333 2.90 5.13 18.29
C TYR A 333 3.06 5.89 19.60
N TRP A 334 4.20 5.74 20.28
CA TRP A 334 4.44 6.41 21.56
C TRP A 334 4.62 7.92 21.40
N LEU A 335 5.40 8.38 20.42
CA LEU A 335 5.53 9.80 20.12
C LEU A 335 4.16 10.46 19.89
N HIS A 336 3.27 9.81 19.13
CA HIS A 336 1.94 10.34 18.86
C HIS A 336 1.01 10.29 20.08
N GLN A 337 1.19 9.33 21.00
CA GLN A 337 0.47 9.32 22.29
C GLN A 337 0.87 10.53 23.15
N ASP A 338 2.14 10.93 23.10
CA ASP A 338 2.67 12.08 23.83
C ASP A 338 2.41 13.41 23.09
N GLY A 339 1.80 13.36 21.90
CA GLY A 339 1.46 14.53 21.08
C GLY A 339 2.62 15.05 20.25
N PHE A 340 3.73 14.32 20.16
CA PHE A 340 4.90 14.66 19.37
C PHE A 340 4.73 14.23 17.91
N TYR A 341 4.78 15.19 16.99
CA TYR A 341 4.75 14.94 15.54
C TYR A 341 5.84 15.75 14.85
N GLY A 342 6.60 15.13 13.93
CA GLY A 342 7.67 15.81 13.20
C GLY A 342 7.19 17.06 12.44
N GLU A 343 5.96 17.04 11.91
CA GLU A 343 5.35 18.14 11.17
C GLU A 343 5.01 19.36 12.03
N THR A 344 4.81 19.16 13.33
CA THR A 344 4.49 20.24 14.29
C THR A 344 5.63 20.50 15.27
N GLN A 345 6.78 19.80 15.12
CA GLN A 345 7.91 19.92 16.03
C GLN A 345 8.38 21.37 16.20
N LEU A 346 8.36 22.16 15.12
CA LEU A 346 8.74 23.57 15.19
C LEU A 346 7.83 24.40 16.11
N ASN A 347 6.52 24.09 16.10
CA ASN A 347 5.55 24.71 17.00
C ASN A 347 5.80 24.30 18.46
N GLN A 348 6.00 23.00 18.70
CA GLN A 348 6.29 22.47 20.04
C GLN A 348 7.58 23.07 20.60
N ALA A 349 8.62 23.17 19.77
CA ALA A 349 9.88 23.80 20.15
C ALA A 349 9.71 25.30 20.43
N ARG A 350 8.86 26.00 19.67
CA ARG A 350 8.53 27.41 19.90
C ARG A 350 7.82 27.61 21.24
N SER A 351 6.95 26.69 21.67
CA SER A 351 6.25 26.82 22.96
C SER A 351 7.17 26.68 24.17
N LEU A 352 8.37 26.12 24.01
CA LEU A 352 9.39 26.05 25.08
C LEU A 352 10.08 27.39 25.35
N VAL A 353 9.92 28.37 24.47
CA VAL A 353 10.69 29.61 24.49
C VAL A 353 9.80 30.78 24.92
N GLU A 354 10.13 31.37 26.07
CA GLU A 354 9.56 32.65 26.49
C GLU A 354 10.34 33.82 25.86
N ASP A 355 10.02 34.16 24.61
CA ASP A 355 10.60 35.31 23.91
C ASP A 355 9.52 36.07 23.12
N ASP A 356 9.15 37.26 23.59
CA ASP A 356 8.12 38.14 23.00
C ASP A 356 8.51 38.65 21.59
N THR A 357 9.78 38.52 21.20
CA THR A 357 10.22 38.91 19.84
C THR A 357 9.86 37.86 18.79
N LEU A 358 9.64 36.62 19.21
CA LEU A 358 9.17 35.54 18.35
C LEU A 358 7.65 35.56 18.33
N SER A 359 7.04 35.48 17.15
CA SER A 359 5.58 35.41 17.06
C SER A 359 5.03 34.18 17.77
N ASP A 360 3.96 34.37 18.53
CA ASP A 360 3.07 33.36 19.13
C ASP A 360 1.72 33.28 18.40
N LYS A 361 1.50 34.16 17.40
CA LYS A 361 0.26 34.19 16.64
C LYS A 361 0.12 32.97 15.74
N ILE A 362 -1.04 32.35 15.84
CA ILE A 362 -1.49 31.25 15.01
C ILE A 362 -2.55 31.77 14.04
N SER A 363 -2.46 31.37 12.78
CA SER A 363 -3.40 31.71 11.70
C SER A 363 -4.03 30.46 11.13
N GLY A 364 -5.35 30.51 10.88
CA GLY A 364 -6.05 29.48 10.12
C GLY A 364 -5.68 29.53 8.62
N ILE A 365 -5.49 28.35 8.03
CA ILE A 365 -5.32 28.17 6.59
C ILE A 365 -6.33 27.15 6.07
N SER A 366 -6.94 27.43 4.92
CA SER A 366 -7.74 26.48 4.16
C SER A 366 -7.23 26.38 2.72
N ILE A 367 -7.10 25.15 2.24
CA ILE A 367 -6.60 24.85 0.90
C ILE A 367 -7.64 24.04 0.14
N GLU A 368 -7.96 24.52 -1.07
CA GLU A 368 -8.67 23.78 -2.12
C GLU A 368 -7.64 23.40 -3.21
N ASN A 369 -7.29 22.12 -3.30
CA ASN A 369 -6.50 21.57 -4.39
C ASN A 369 -7.38 21.37 -5.63
N VAL A 370 -7.16 22.25 -6.62
CA VAL A 370 -7.95 22.30 -7.86
C VAL A 370 -7.39 21.31 -8.89
N LYS A 371 -6.06 21.33 -9.09
CA LYS A 371 -5.38 20.51 -10.10
C LYS A 371 -3.96 20.06 -9.69
N ALA A 372 -3.43 20.53 -8.56
CA ALA A 372 -2.12 20.11 -8.08
C ALA A 372 -2.16 18.61 -7.72
N ASP A 373 -1.01 17.99 -7.46
CA ASP A 373 -0.97 16.57 -7.11
C ASP A 373 -1.75 16.34 -5.81
N SER A 374 -2.86 15.61 -5.89
CA SER A 374 -3.74 15.38 -4.73
C SER A 374 -3.32 14.19 -3.87
N GLU A 375 -2.19 13.56 -4.20
CA GLU A 375 -1.48 12.64 -3.33
C GLU A 375 -0.95 13.34 -2.07
N TYR A 376 -0.49 14.58 -2.19
CA TYR A 376 0.16 15.32 -1.10
C TYR A 376 -0.73 16.41 -0.50
N LEU A 377 -0.59 16.63 0.80
CA LEU A 377 -1.12 17.81 1.48
C LEU A 377 -0.07 18.90 1.47
N TYR A 378 -0.32 19.93 0.66
CA TYR A 378 0.49 21.14 0.61
C TYR A 378 0.43 21.88 1.95
N THR A 379 1.52 21.85 2.71
CA THR A 379 1.58 22.34 4.09
C THR A 379 2.86 23.15 4.36
N PRO A 380 2.86 24.11 5.30
CA PRO A 380 4.05 24.87 5.66
C PRO A 380 4.95 24.10 6.64
N TYR A 381 6.14 24.64 6.92
CA TYR A 381 7.02 24.14 7.99
C TYR A 381 6.54 24.60 9.39
N GLU A 382 5.80 25.70 9.42
CA GLU A 382 5.33 26.38 10.63
C GLU A 382 4.01 25.84 11.18
N MET A 383 3.60 24.64 10.75
CA MET A 383 2.33 24.04 11.14
C MET A 383 2.22 23.95 12.67
N ALA A 384 1.13 24.51 13.20
CA ALA A 384 0.84 24.50 14.62
C ALA A 384 0.04 23.25 15.01
N GLU A 385 -0.90 22.86 14.15
CA GLU A 385 -1.76 21.69 14.35
C GLU A 385 -1.88 20.92 13.03
N LEU A 386 -1.95 19.59 13.14
CA LEU A 386 -2.21 18.73 11.99
C LEU A 386 -3.62 18.98 11.42
N PRO A 387 -3.83 18.77 10.11
CA PRO A 387 -5.17 18.82 9.54
C PRO A 387 -6.11 17.82 10.22
N SER A 388 -7.39 18.16 10.32
CA SER A 388 -8.38 17.29 10.98
C SER A 388 -8.39 15.88 10.38
N GLY A 389 -8.32 14.88 11.25
CA GLY A 389 -8.27 13.47 10.85
C GLY A 389 -6.87 12.97 10.48
N TYR A 390 -5.81 13.73 10.73
CA TYR A 390 -4.41 13.32 10.54
C TYR A 390 -3.68 12.92 11.83
N GLU A 391 -4.31 13.05 12.98
CA GLU A 391 -3.80 12.57 14.27
C GLU A 391 -3.84 11.03 14.38
N GLY A 392 -2.95 10.46 15.19
CA GLY A 392 -2.90 9.03 15.54
C GLY A 392 -1.94 8.18 14.69
N GLU A 393 -2.13 6.85 14.72
CA GLU A 393 -1.35 5.93 13.89
C GLU A 393 -1.61 6.21 12.41
N THR A 394 -0.64 6.82 11.74
CA THR A 394 -0.65 6.98 10.29
C THR A 394 0.54 6.26 9.70
N SER A 395 0.44 5.94 8.42
CA SER A 395 1.52 5.34 7.64
C SER A 395 2.70 6.26 7.38
N LEU A 396 2.58 7.49 7.85
CA LEU A 396 3.48 8.59 7.61
C LEU A 396 4.40 8.64 8.82
N THR A 397 5.47 7.86 8.73
CA THR A 397 6.59 7.92 9.68
C THR A 397 7.53 9.08 9.37
N ASP A 398 7.19 9.94 8.41
CA ASP A 398 8.01 11.04 7.94
C ASP A 398 7.16 12.31 7.85
N SER A 399 7.84 13.45 7.84
CA SER A 399 7.37 14.83 7.71
C SER A 399 6.50 15.15 6.49
N MET A 400 6.22 14.18 5.61
CA MET A 400 5.35 14.33 4.43
C MET A 400 3.92 13.88 4.76
N LEU A 401 2.95 14.77 4.60
CA LEU A 401 1.54 14.41 4.75
C LEU A 401 0.93 13.96 3.42
N GLU A 402 0.56 12.68 3.33
CA GLU A 402 -0.16 12.12 2.17
C GLU A 402 -1.68 12.07 2.39
N ALA A 403 -2.42 12.04 1.29
CA ALA A 403 -3.87 11.91 1.32
C ALA A 403 -4.33 10.53 1.83
N LYS A 404 -5.22 10.52 2.84
CA LYS A 404 -5.82 9.27 3.35
C LYS A 404 -6.82 8.63 2.37
N GLY A 405 -7.33 9.39 1.40
CA GLY A 405 -8.41 8.96 0.48
C GLY A 405 -7.94 8.24 -0.79
N PHE A 406 -8.78 7.34 -1.31
CA PHE A 406 -8.51 6.66 -2.59
C PHE A 406 -8.46 7.61 -3.82
N PHE A 407 -8.87 8.87 -3.73
CA PHE A 407 -8.78 9.81 -4.87
C PHE A 407 -8.07 11.11 -4.48
N GLY A 408 -7.14 11.01 -3.52
CA GLY A 408 -6.45 12.15 -2.95
C GLY A 408 -7.31 12.96 -1.97
N GLN A 409 -6.70 13.99 -1.40
CA GLN A 409 -7.36 14.95 -0.50
C GLN A 409 -7.37 16.32 -1.17
N LYS A 410 -8.55 16.94 -1.28
CA LYS A 410 -8.70 18.19 -2.05
C LYS A 410 -9.04 19.40 -1.21
N ASN A 411 -9.75 19.20 -0.12
CA ASN A 411 -10.13 20.29 0.77
C ASN A 411 -9.65 19.93 2.16
N TYR A 412 -8.87 20.80 2.76
CA TYR A 412 -8.39 20.62 4.11
C TYR A 412 -8.05 21.97 4.73
N SER A 413 -8.00 22.01 6.05
CA SER A 413 -7.68 23.18 6.84
C SER A 413 -6.84 22.78 8.03
N PHE A 414 -5.98 23.68 8.46
CA PHE A 414 -5.07 23.50 9.58
C PHE A 414 -4.66 24.88 10.12
N GLN A 415 -3.94 24.86 11.23
CA GLN A 415 -3.40 26.06 11.86
C GLN A 415 -1.88 26.12 11.67
N THR A 416 -1.35 27.33 11.46
CA THR A 416 0.09 27.57 11.32
C THR A 416 0.52 28.73 12.20
N ASN A 417 1.73 28.65 12.73
CA ASN A 417 2.43 29.81 13.23
C ASN A 417 2.76 30.76 12.08
N LYS A 418 2.99 32.03 12.43
CA LYS A 418 3.69 32.97 11.56
C LYS A 418 5.08 32.45 11.19
N ASN A 419 5.68 33.00 10.14
CA ASN A 419 6.95 32.52 9.58
C ASN A 419 8.09 32.49 10.63
N LEU A 420 8.24 31.35 11.32
CA LEU A 420 9.25 31.07 12.35
C LEU A 420 10.59 30.73 11.70
N VAL A 421 10.58 30.21 10.47
CA VAL A 421 11.78 29.81 9.74
C VAL A 421 12.71 31.01 9.47
N LYS A 422 12.18 32.23 9.32
CA LYS A 422 13.01 33.44 9.19
C LYS A 422 13.87 33.71 10.44
N ASP A 423 13.41 33.28 11.62
CA ASP A 423 14.02 33.54 12.93
C ASP A 423 14.71 32.28 13.49
N PHE A 424 15.00 31.29 12.65
CA PHE A 424 15.51 29.97 13.06
C PHE A 424 16.79 30.03 13.92
N THR A 425 17.66 31.03 13.71
CA THR A 425 18.89 31.18 14.50
C THR A 425 18.61 31.59 15.94
N VAL A 426 17.66 32.52 16.13
CA VAL A 426 17.22 32.96 17.47
C VAL A 426 16.46 31.83 18.12
N LEU A 427 15.48 31.25 17.40
CA LEU A 427 14.65 30.16 17.89
C LEU A 427 15.50 28.96 18.33
N GLY A 428 16.43 28.49 17.48
CA GLY A 428 17.32 27.38 17.81
C GLY A 428 18.17 27.66 19.05
N ALA A 429 18.79 28.84 19.15
CA ALA A 429 19.59 29.21 20.31
C ALA A 429 18.77 29.24 21.60
N ARG A 430 17.53 29.75 21.54
CA ARG A 430 16.61 29.79 22.68
C ARG A 430 16.13 28.40 23.10
N ILE A 431 15.82 27.51 22.15
CA ILE A 431 15.49 26.11 22.44
C ILE A 431 16.63 25.44 23.18
N TYR A 432 17.88 25.58 22.70
CA TYR A 432 19.04 25.01 23.41
C TYR A 432 19.20 25.58 24.82
N GLN A 433 18.95 26.87 25.02
CA GLN A 433 18.98 27.49 26.36
C GLN A 433 17.90 26.93 27.28
N ALA A 434 16.66 26.80 26.78
CA ALA A 434 15.54 26.24 27.53
C ALA A 434 15.80 24.77 27.91
N LEU A 435 16.25 23.95 26.97
CA LEU A 435 16.58 22.54 27.21
C LEU A 435 17.76 22.36 28.17
N ALA A 436 18.72 23.30 28.19
CA ALA A 436 19.83 23.28 29.14
C ALA A 436 19.42 23.65 30.57
N GLN A 437 18.33 24.40 30.74
CA GLN A 437 17.78 24.76 32.05
C GLN A 437 17.01 23.60 32.70
N GLY A 438 16.62 22.60 31.91
CA GLY A 438 16.01 21.35 32.40
C GLY A 438 14.50 21.44 32.65
N ASP A 439 13.85 22.49 32.15
CA ASP A 439 12.45 22.79 32.44
C ASP A 439 11.44 21.91 31.66
N ASP A 440 11.87 21.21 30.61
CA ASP A 440 11.00 20.30 29.85
C ASP A 440 11.70 18.97 29.51
N THR A 441 11.52 17.99 30.38
CA THR A 441 12.08 16.64 30.20
C THR A 441 11.32 15.82 29.17
N ALA A 442 10.02 16.07 28.98
CA ALA A 442 9.17 15.26 28.10
C ALA A 442 9.48 15.54 26.63
N TYR A 443 9.45 16.83 26.22
CA TYR A 443 9.81 17.19 24.84
C TYR A 443 11.22 16.71 24.50
N ARG A 444 12.16 16.82 25.44
CA ARG A 444 13.55 16.40 25.22
C ARG A 444 13.68 14.89 25.03
N GLU A 445 12.93 14.10 25.77
CA GLU A 445 12.89 12.64 25.61
C GLU A 445 12.33 12.27 24.24
N ASP A 446 11.17 12.82 23.87
CA ASP A 446 10.53 12.57 22.57
C ASP A 446 11.40 13.02 21.40
N GLU A 447 11.97 14.22 21.47
CA GLU A 447 12.90 14.74 20.48
C GLU A 447 14.11 13.81 20.36
N SER A 448 14.66 13.29 21.46
CA SER A 448 15.83 12.41 21.39
C SER A 448 15.55 11.08 20.68
N TYR A 449 14.34 10.53 20.84
CA TYR A 449 13.90 9.33 20.14
C TYR A 449 13.66 9.61 18.66
N TYR A 450 12.93 10.68 18.34
CA TYR A 450 12.68 11.10 16.96
C TYR A 450 13.99 11.44 16.21
N ASN A 451 14.90 12.14 16.87
CA ASN A 451 16.22 12.52 16.35
C ASN A 451 17.03 11.28 15.95
N THR A 452 16.97 10.20 16.74
CA THR A 452 17.62 8.93 16.40
C THR A 452 17.08 8.36 15.08
N PHE A 453 15.77 8.42 14.86
CA PHE A 453 15.14 8.04 13.60
C PHE A 453 15.62 8.93 12.45
N VAL A 454 15.55 10.25 12.59
CA VAL A 454 15.96 11.22 11.55
C VAL A 454 17.40 11.00 11.10
N TYR A 455 18.34 10.81 12.03
CA TYR A 455 19.73 10.53 11.64
C TYR A 455 19.91 9.18 10.96
N SER A 456 19.10 8.18 11.30
CA SER A 456 19.18 6.86 10.69
C SER A 456 18.56 6.79 9.29
N GLN A 457 17.58 7.66 8.97
CA GLN A 457 16.82 7.57 7.72
C GLN A 457 17.01 8.79 6.80
N ASP A 458 17.05 10.00 7.33
CA ASP A 458 16.96 11.26 6.55
C ASP A 458 18.31 11.96 6.33
N THR A 459 19.40 11.41 6.89
CA THR A 459 20.76 11.97 6.77
C THR A 459 21.73 11.09 6.02
N GLU A 460 21.28 9.93 5.54
CA GLU A 460 22.12 9.02 4.76
C GLU A 460 22.47 9.64 3.40
N LEU A 461 23.76 9.68 3.10
CA LEU A 461 24.30 10.14 1.83
C LEU A 461 25.33 9.14 1.30
N PRO A 462 25.41 8.94 -0.04
CA PRO A 462 26.49 8.16 -0.63
C PRO A 462 27.88 8.73 -0.25
N ALA A 463 28.83 7.86 0.08
CA ALA A 463 30.18 8.26 0.51
C ALA A 463 30.93 9.15 -0.53
N SER A 464 30.63 8.98 -1.82
CA SER A 464 31.15 9.83 -2.89
C SER A 464 30.67 11.28 -2.77
N LEU A 465 29.39 11.48 -2.44
CA LEU A 465 28.81 12.81 -2.21
C LEU A 465 29.29 13.41 -0.91
N GLU A 466 29.43 12.63 0.16
CA GLU A 466 30.00 13.13 1.42
C GLU A 466 31.42 13.66 1.19
N THR A 467 32.25 12.91 0.47
CA THR A 467 33.61 13.34 0.09
C THR A 467 33.59 14.62 -0.75
N LEU A 468 32.67 14.71 -1.71
CA LEU A 468 32.51 15.90 -2.55
C LEU A 468 32.08 17.11 -1.72
N PHE A 469 31.06 16.98 -0.86
CA PHE A 469 30.59 18.06 -0.01
C PHE A 469 31.68 18.51 0.97
N ARG A 470 32.41 17.59 1.60
CA ARG A 470 33.52 17.94 2.49
C ARG A 470 34.59 18.75 1.76
N LYS A 471 34.87 18.41 0.50
CA LYS A 471 35.83 19.13 -0.33
C LYS A 471 35.34 20.53 -0.73
N GLU A 472 34.09 20.64 -1.15
CA GLU A 472 33.55 21.87 -1.77
C GLU A 472 32.95 22.85 -0.74
N LEU A 473 32.36 22.33 0.34
CA LEU A 473 31.64 23.08 1.39
C LEU A 473 32.38 23.07 2.73
N GLY A 474 33.41 22.24 2.88
CA GLY A 474 34.17 22.08 4.12
C GLY A 474 33.58 21.02 5.06
N ASP A 475 34.23 20.82 6.20
CA ASP A 475 33.82 19.83 7.19
C ASP A 475 32.52 20.25 7.90
N GLY A 476 31.59 19.30 8.00
CA GLY A 476 30.33 19.44 8.73
C GLY A 476 30.48 19.23 10.24
N GLY A 477 31.62 18.71 10.71
CA GLY A 477 31.85 18.35 12.11
C GLY A 477 31.45 16.90 12.42
N ASN A 478 31.48 16.52 13.70
CA ASN A 478 31.19 15.16 14.15
C ASN A 478 29.99 15.17 15.10
N ARG A 479 28.99 14.33 14.83
CA ARG A 479 27.78 14.18 15.67
C ARG A 479 28.08 14.01 17.16
N GLU A 480 29.10 13.21 17.51
CA GLU A 480 29.45 12.91 18.91
C GLU A 480 30.26 14.01 19.60
N GLN A 481 30.92 14.89 18.81
CA GLN A 481 31.84 15.92 19.32
C GLN A 481 31.34 17.34 19.05
N GLY A 482 30.17 17.48 18.43
CA GLY A 482 29.60 18.73 17.95
C GLY A 482 29.70 18.87 16.42
N HIS A 483 28.57 19.18 15.78
CA HIS A 483 28.51 19.56 14.38
C HIS A 483 28.67 21.07 14.21
N THR A 484 28.97 21.50 12.98
CA THR A 484 28.97 22.91 12.60
C THR A 484 27.58 23.51 12.86
N ASP A 485 27.53 24.74 13.38
CA ASP A 485 26.25 25.42 13.61
C ASP A 485 25.50 25.65 12.29
N TYR A 486 24.17 25.61 12.35
CA TYR A 486 23.32 25.68 11.16
C TYR A 486 23.51 26.97 10.37
N TYR A 487 23.75 28.11 11.05
CA TYR A 487 23.97 29.38 10.37
C TYR A 487 25.24 29.35 9.52
N THR A 488 26.34 28.85 10.08
CA THR A 488 27.61 28.68 9.36
C THR A 488 27.44 27.71 8.19
N ALA A 489 26.77 26.57 8.40
CA ALA A 489 26.52 25.59 7.33
C ALA A 489 25.72 26.20 6.17
N ILE A 490 24.58 26.85 6.47
CA ILE A 490 23.72 27.52 5.47
C ILE A 490 24.50 28.61 4.73
N SER A 491 25.29 29.40 5.45
CA SER A 491 26.08 30.48 4.86
C SER A 491 27.14 29.95 3.90
N ARG A 492 27.82 28.84 4.23
CA ARG A 492 28.78 28.17 3.34
C ARG A 492 28.10 27.65 2.07
N ILE A 493 26.95 26.99 2.21
CA ILE A 493 26.17 26.47 1.08
C ILE A 493 25.73 27.62 0.15
N ARG A 494 25.15 28.69 0.70
CA ARG A 494 24.71 29.85 -0.09
C ARG A 494 25.88 30.49 -0.84
N ALA A 495 26.98 30.77 -0.14
CA ALA A 495 28.16 31.35 -0.76
C ALA A 495 28.74 30.45 -1.88
N TYR A 496 28.71 29.14 -1.70
CA TYR A 496 29.13 28.19 -2.73
C TYR A 496 28.21 28.23 -3.96
N LEU A 497 26.89 28.18 -3.74
CA LEU A 497 25.89 28.18 -4.81
C LEU A 497 25.95 29.50 -5.60
N GLU A 498 25.99 30.65 -4.92
CA GLU A 498 26.07 31.98 -5.55
C GLU A 498 27.34 32.15 -6.38
N LYS A 499 28.47 31.59 -5.92
CA LYS A 499 29.76 31.69 -6.61
C LYS A 499 29.87 30.74 -7.80
N ASN A 500 29.35 29.52 -7.68
CA ASN A 500 29.66 28.44 -8.61
C ASN A 500 28.50 28.04 -9.51
N MET A 501 27.25 28.42 -9.21
CA MET A 501 26.06 27.96 -9.91
C MET A 501 25.39 29.07 -10.72
N THR A 502 24.76 28.69 -11.83
CA THR A 502 23.98 29.60 -12.68
C THR A 502 22.52 29.15 -12.73
N TYR A 503 21.61 30.04 -12.35
CA TYR A 503 20.18 29.76 -12.45
C TYR A 503 19.73 29.79 -13.92
N SER A 504 19.01 28.75 -14.35
CA SER A 504 18.36 28.67 -15.66
C SER A 504 17.04 27.92 -15.56
N THR A 505 16.00 28.41 -16.22
CA THR A 505 14.73 27.69 -16.40
C THR A 505 14.78 26.69 -17.56
N ALA A 506 15.78 26.82 -18.44
CA ALA A 506 16.01 25.93 -19.57
C ALA A 506 17.22 25.04 -19.27
N THR A 507 16.96 23.89 -18.65
CA THR A 507 17.97 22.89 -18.32
C THR A 507 17.66 21.57 -19.02
N ASP A 508 18.69 20.92 -19.54
CA ASP A 508 18.56 19.60 -20.15
C ASP A 508 18.37 18.53 -19.08
N VAL A 509 17.55 17.52 -19.41
CA VAL A 509 17.34 16.34 -18.57
C VAL A 509 18.65 15.55 -18.47
N TYR A 510 19.05 15.21 -17.25
CA TYR A 510 20.25 14.40 -17.03
C TYR A 510 19.99 12.91 -17.33
N THR A 511 20.33 12.49 -18.54
CA THR A 511 20.10 11.10 -19.03
C THR A 511 21.33 10.20 -18.93
N LYS A 512 22.46 10.68 -18.38
CA LYS A 512 23.69 9.90 -18.30
C LYS A 512 23.70 8.95 -17.11
N LYS A 513 24.54 7.90 -17.20
CA LYS A 513 24.86 7.03 -16.06
C LYS A 513 25.70 7.81 -15.04
N GLY A 514 25.39 7.66 -13.75
CA GLY A 514 26.05 8.36 -12.63
C GLY A 514 25.08 9.12 -11.73
N ASP A 515 25.59 9.69 -10.65
CA ASP A 515 24.83 10.46 -9.65
C ASP A 515 24.43 11.84 -10.19
N PHE A 516 23.18 12.25 -9.95
CA PHE A 516 22.66 13.54 -10.40
C PHE A 516 23.34 14.72 -9.69
N THR A 517 23.38 14.69 -8.35
CA THR A 517 23.93 15.74 -7.51
C THR A 517 25.43 15.89 -7.71
N GLU A 518 26.16 14.79 -7.89
CA GLU A 518 27.60 14.83 -8.23
C GLU A 518 27.82 15.56 -9.55
N ASN A 519 27.05 15.23 -10.59
CA ASN A 519 27.12 15.91 -11.87
C ASN A 519 26.70 17.39 -11.77
N PHE A 520 25.67 17.69 -10.99
CA PHE A 520 25.19 19.05 -10.77
C PHE A 520 26.27 19.95 -10.15
N ILE A 521 26.89 19.48 -9.07
CA ILE A 521 27.89 20.24 -8.31
C ILE A 521 29.20 20.36 -9.08
N SER A 522 29.66 19.27 -9.70
CA SER A 522 31.00 19.22 -10.29
C SER A 522 31.07 19.65 -11.75
N ARG A 523 30.00 19.43 -12.55
CA ARG A 523 30.05 19.55 -14.02
C ARG A 523 29.03 20.53 -14.59
N SER A 524 27.73 20.28 -14.40
CA SER A 524 26.71 21.06 -15.10
C SER A 524 26.64 22.48 -14.56
N LYS A 525 26.66 22.65 -13.22
CA LYS A 525 26.62 23.93 -12.50
C LYS A 525 25.50 24.88 -12.93
N ILE A 526 24.49 24.33 -13.59
CA ILE A 526 23.33 25.05 -14.12
C ILE A 526 22.10 24.28 -13.66
N GLY A 527 21.12 25.03 -13.15
CA GLY A 527 19.95 24.44 -12.49
C GLY A 527 18.76 25.39 -12.42
N THR A 528 17.58 24.82 -12.25
CA THR A 528 16.34 25.52 -11.88
C THR A 528 16.25 25.71 -10.36
N VAL A 529 15.20 26.38 -9.88
CA VAL A 529 14.97 26.57 -8.43
C VAL A 529 14.93 25.21 -7.71
N PHE A 530 14.40 24.16 -8.34
CA PHE A 530 14.24 22.83 -7.75
C PHE A 530 15.56 22.06 -7.62
N THR A 531 16.53 22.34 -8.49
CA THR A 531 17.90 21.81 -8.34
C THR A 531 18.74 22.62 -7.36
N MET A 532 18.37 23.88 -7.10
CA MET A 532 19.12 24.79 -6.23
C MET A 532 18.53 24.91 -4.82
N GLN A 533 17.29 24.47 -4.59
CA GLN A 533 16.58 24.53 -3.31
C GLN A 533 16.76 23.27 -2.45
N GLN A 534 17.67 22.35 -2.83
CA GLN A 534 17.84 21.02 -2.19
C GLN A 534 18.38 20.97 -0.75
N ARG A 535 18.39 22.10 -0.05
CA ARG A 535 18.27 22.27 1.42
C ARG A 535 18.70 23.72 1.68
N GLN A 536 17.76 24.63 1.49
CA GLN A 536 17.77 25.83 2.31
C GLN A 536 16.82 25.51 3.46
N HIS A 537 17.35 25.62 4.69
CA HIS A 537 16.75 25.28 5.98
C HIS A 537 17.17 23.89 6.48
#